data_AF-A0A3S1TRF4-F1
#
_entry.id   AF-A0A3S1TRF4-F1
#
_cell.length_a   1.000
_cell.length_b   1.000
_cell.length_c   1.000
_cell.angle_alpha   90.00
_cell.angle_beta   90.00
_cell.angle_gamma   90.00
#
_symmetry.space_group_name_H-M   'P 1'
#
loop_
_entity.id
_entity.type
_entity.pdbx_description
1 polymer ?
#
loop_
_entity_poly.entity_id
_entity_poly.type
_entity_poly.pdbx_seq_one_letter_code
_entity_poly.pdbx_strand_id
1 'polypeptide(L)'
;MQSQFLIKANAEMPHARTLRELLDEALQATPPADQIDVIGRFMPGSNIELLRHSLKELRAVAKRKDQTDLPTRLHKVYHRKLAEQASLYPILHIFESAYRTKLAFWMEEQFRTMRWWLPHLARLRELDKLGRAEQVESINKIPITHGTGRVIENLIKNVEGDRLDRGILDNATGHEVLSLAKMSDVEELIHEQWAVIKGKLPSVLLNGSPLDEAVFKGKFKRVREARNQAYHHREVVKRNEIAGVAEELLDLIDVHLCSALDFVAHAGVKGPKSMVQRAARHISLADGLTQFEVDCMHEKRDPTRMQLQATSGGDAIARSLAALSGDDRTKLTAVAVVLNTE
;
A
#
# COMPACT_ATOMS: atom_id res chain seq x y z
N MET A 1 -44.71 38.77 22.57
CA MET A 1 -43.51 38.21 23.24
C MET A 1 -42.86 37.19 22.30
N GLN A 2 -42.37 37.71 21.18
CA GLN A 2 -41.40 37.05 20.29
C GLN A 2 -40.03 37.68 20.61
N SER A 3 -38.96 36.93 20.31
CA SER A 3 -37.57 37.20 20.67
C SER A 3 -37.20 36.71 22.07
N GLN A 4 -36.55 35.55 22.11
CA GLN A 4 -35.39 35.25 22.96
C GLN A 4 -34.99 33.77 22.77
N PHE A 5 -34.65 33.36 21.55
CA PHE A 5 -33.68 32.27 21.32
C PHE A 5 -32.96 32.56 20.01
N LEU A 6 -32.23 33.68 20.04
CA LEU A 6 -31.22 34.02 19.06
C LEU A 6 -30.16 32.90 19.13
N ILE A 7 -30.16 32.10 18.08
CA ILE A 7 -29.10 31.20 17.65
C ILE A 7 -27.80 31.99 17.72
N LYS A 8 -27.01 31.78 18.79
CA LYS A 8 -25.59 32.13 18.83
C LYS A 8 -24.87 31.18 17.88
N ALA A 9 -24.90 31.53 16.60
CA ALA A 9 -23.92 31.13 15.62
C ALA A 9 -22.58 31.75 16.05
N ASN A 10 -21.75 30.97 16.75
CA ASN A 10 -20.29 31.16 16.89
C ASN A 10 -19.68 30.02 17.71
N ALA A 11 -19.95 28.78 17.29
CA ALA A 11 -19.05 27.67 17.59
C ALA A 11 -18.12 27.53 16.38
N GLU A 12 -17.00 28.25 16.40
CA GLU A 12 -15.89 28.04 15.45
C GLU A 12 -15.45 26.58 15.56
N MET A 13 -15.88 25.75 14.61
CA MET A 13 -15.38 24.39 14.47
C MET A 13 -13.87 24.45 14.21
N PRO A 14 -13.03 23.68 14.94
CA PRO A 14 -11.58 23.61 14.70
C PRO A 14 -11.22 23.38 13.22
N HIS A 15 -12.09 22.66 12.49
CA HIS A 15 -11.95 22.36 11.07
C HIS A 15 -12.07 23.57 10.14
N ALA A 16 -12.83 24.62 10.49
CA ALA A 16 -13.01 25.80 9.64
C ALA A 16 -11.72 26.65 9.55
N ARG A 17 -10.99 26.74 10.67
CA ARG A 17 -9.68 27.38 10.73
C ARG A 17 -8.64 26.59 9.93
N THR A 18 -8.62 25.27 10.10
CA THR A 18 -7.73 24.36 9.34
C THR A 18 -7.99 24.39 7.83
N LEU A 19 -9.25 24.49 7.39
CA LEU A 19 -9.60 24.56 5.98
C LEU A 19 -9.12 25.86 5.33
N ARG A 20 -9.34 27.01 5.98
CA ARG A 20 -8.87 28.29 5.47
C ARG A 20 -7.34 28.33 5.40
N GLU A 21 -6.66 27.92 6.47
CA GLU A 21 -5.20 27.81 6.49
C GLU A 21 -4.68 26.91 5.35
N LEU A 22 -5.33 25.75 5.12
CA LEU A 22 -4.99 24.85 4.02
C LEU A 22 -5.19 25.48 2.64
N LEU A 23 -6.34 26.14 2.41
CA LEU A 23 -6.65 26.77 1.13
C LEU A 23 -5.71 27.96 0.86
N ASP A 24 -5.45 28.79 1.87
CA ASP A 24 -4.55 29.94 1.77
C ASP A 24 -3.11 29.50 1.47
N GLU A 25 -2.61 28.47 2.17
CA GLU A 25 -1.27 27.90 1.93
C GLU A 25 -1.17 27.28 0.53
N ALA A 26 -2.17 26.48 0.13
CA ALA A 26 -2.08 25.63 -1.05
C ALA A 26 -2.47 26.35 -2.36
N LEU A 27 -3.55 27.15 -2.35
CA LEU A 27 -4.07 27.82 -3.55
C LEU A 27 -3.54 29.25 -3.71
N GLN A 28 -3.26 29.96 -2.61
CA GLN A 28 -2.93 31.39 -2.62
C GLN A 28 -3.92 32.23 -3.46
N ALA A 29 -5.19 31.85 -3.39
CA ALA A 29 -6.34 32.47 -4.01
C ALA A 29 -7.55 32.10 -3.15
N THR A 30 -8.57 32.94 -3.13
CA THR A 30 -9.80 32.68 -2.37
C THR A 30 -10.88 32.18 -3.32
N PRO A 31 -11.23 30.88 -3.30
CA PRO A 31 -12.34 30.37 -4.10
C PRO A 31 -13.69 30.97 -3.69
N PRO A 32 -14.72 30.89 -4.54
CA PRO A 32 -16.10 31.21 -4.18
C PRO A 32 -16.56 30.47 -2.93
N ALA A 33 -17.42 31.11 -2.12
CA ALA A 33 -17.86 30.59 -0.82
C ALA A 33 -18.58 29.23 -0.94
N ASP A 34 -19.37 29.04 -1.98
CA ASP A 34 -20.04 27.77 -2.30
C ASP A 34 -19.04 26.63 -2.55
N GLN A 35 -17.92 26.92 -3.20
CA GLN A 35 -16.86 25.93 -3.45
C GLN A 35 -16.08 25.60 -2.18
N ILE A 36 -15.81 26.62 -1.33
CA ILE A 36 -15.20 26.41 -0.02
C ILE A 36 -16.08 25.49 0.82
N ASP A 37 -17.40 25.68 0.82
CA ASP A 37 -18.33 24.82 1.55
C ASP A 37 -18.32 23.38 1.04
N VAL A 38 -18.29 23.16 -0.28
CA VAL A 38 -18.18 21.82 -0.88
C VAL A 38 -16.87 21.13 -0.49
N ILE A 39 -15.74 21.84 -0.57
CA ILE A 39 -14.43 21.32 -0.16
C ILE A 39 -14.41 21.03 1.34
N GLY A 40 -15.01 21.90 2.15
CA GLY A 40 -15.11 21.75 3.60
C GLY A 40 -15.92 20.52 4.02
N ARG A 41 -16.98 20.18 3.28
CA ARG A 41 -17.74 18.93 3.48
C ARG A 41 -16.93 17.68 3.07
N PHE A 42 -16.01 17.83 2.12
CA PHE A 42 -15.16 16.73 1.67
C PHE A 42 -14.00 16.42 2.62
N MET A 43 -13.41 17.46 3.21
CA MET A 43 -12.19 17.37 4.01
C MET A 43 -12.21 16.29 5.11
N PRO A 44 -13.29 16.09 5.90
CA PRO A 44 -13.30 15.11 6.99
C PRO A 44 -13.09 13.65 6.54
N GLY A 45 -13.45 13.32 5.28
CA GLY A 45 -13.28 11.98 4.72
C GLY A 45 -11.99 11.79 3.92
N SER A 46 -11.11 12.79 3.91
CA SER A 46 -9.94 12.83 3.03
C SER A 46 -8.62 12.64 3.77
N ASN A 47 -7.61 12.15 3.06
CA ASN A 47 -6.23 12.22 3.49
C ASN A 47 -5.73 13.67 3.32
N ILE A 48 -5.46 14.34 4.43
CA ILE A 48 -5.13 15.78 4.43
C ILE A 48 -3.86 16.12 3.65
N GLU A 49 -2.85 15.25 3.66
CA GLU A 49 -1.60 15.44 2.92
C GLU A 49 -1.85 15.36 1.41
N LEU A 50 -2.59 14.34 0.97
CA LEU A 50 -2.98 14.22 -0.44
C LEU A 50 -3.89 15.36 -0.87
N LEU A 51 -4.81 15.81 -0.01
CA LEU A 51 -5.66 16.96 -0.28
C LEU A 51 -4.84 18.23 -0.46
N ARG A 52 -3.88 18.50 0.43
CA ARG A 52 -2.95 19.64 0.33
C ARG A 52 -2.20 19.62 -0.99
N HIS A 53 -1.63 18.48 -1.38
CA HIS A 53 -0.87 18.37 -2.62
C HIS A 53 -1.76 18.47 -3.87
N SER A 54 -3.00 17.99 -3.79
CA SER A 54 -3.98 18.14 -4.86
C SER A 54 -4.36 19.62 -5.07
N LEU A 55 -4.55 20.36 -3.99
CA LEU A 55 -4.79 21.80 -4.03
C LEU A 55 -3.57 22.56 -4.60
N LYS A 56 -2.34 22.22 -4.17
CA LYS A 56 -1.11 22.84 -4.69
C LYS A 56 -0.97 22.68 -6.20
N GLU A 57 -1.37 21.53 -6.76
CA GLU A 57 -1.37 21.29 -8.22
C GLU A 57 -2.40 22.16 -8.96
N LEU A 58 -3.52 22.46 -8.30
CA LEU A 58 -4.59 23.30 -8.84
C LEU A 58 -4.39 24.80 -8.61
N ARG A 59 -3.29 25.21 -7.96
CA ARG A 59 -2.97 26.62 -7.68
C ARG A 59 -3.04 27.53 -8.91
N ALA A 60 -2.51 27.10 -10.05
CA ALA A 60 -2.55 27.89 -11.27
C ALA A 60 -3.98 28.02 -11.86
N VAL A 61 -4.84 27.04 -11.61
CA VAL A 61 -6.25 27.05 -12.03
C VAL A 61 -7.06 27.96 -11.12
N ALA A 62 -6.84 27.88 -9.81
CA ALA A 62 -7.50 28.74 -8.81
C ALA A 62 -7.19 30.24 -8.98
N LYS A 63 -6.09 30.60 -9.66
CA LYS A 63 -5.74 32.00 -9.98
C LYS A 63 -6.44 32.54 -11.23
N ARG A 64 -7.11 31.70 -12.03
CA ARG A 64 -7.83 32.14 -13.24
C ARG A 64 -9.18 32.76 -12.85
N LYS A 65 -9.72 33.61 -13.72
CA LYS A 65 -11.06 34.23 -13.53
C LYS A 65 -12.19 33.20 -13.60
N ASP A 66 -12.01 32.14 -14.38
CA ASP A 66 -12.95 31.02 -14.49
C ASP A 66 -12.57 29.92 -13.49
N GLN A 67 -13.19 29.97 -12.31
CA GLN A 67 -13.01 28.98 -11.23
C GLN A 67 -14.19 28.01 -11.14
N THR A 68 -15.10 28.01 -12.12
CA THR A 68 -16.43 27.38 -12.03
C THR A 68 -16.40 25.86 -11.83
N ASP A 69 -15.24 25.22 -11.95
CA ASP A 69 -15.04 23.77 -11.92
C ASP A 69 -13.98 23.29 -10.89
N LEU A 70 -13.61 24.12 -9.90
CA LEU A 70 -12.56 23.76 -8.95
C LEU A 70 -12.86 22.47 -8.13
N PRO A 71 -14.07 22.25 -7.56
CA PRO A 71 -14.38 21.03 -6.82
C PRO A 71 -14.25 19.74 -7.66
N THR A 72 -14.78 19.73 -8.89
CA THR A 72 -14.66 18.59 -9.81
C THR A 72 -13.21 18.30 -10.17
N ARG A 73 -12.40 19.34 -10.41
CA ARG A 73 -10.98 19.19 -10.70
C ARG A 73 -10.23 18.66 -9.49
N LEU A 74 -10.54 19.17 -8.31
CA LEU A 74 -9.99 18.68 -7.05
C LEU A 74 -10.34 17.21 -6.83
N HIS A 75 -11.59 16.81 -7.12
CA HIS A 75 -12.01 15.42 -7.09
C HIS A 75 -11.09 14.53 -7.93
N LYS A 76 -10.87 14.92 -9.20
CA LYS A 76 -10.03 14.17 -10.14
C LYS A 76 -8.58 14.09 -9.68
N VAL A 77 -7.97 15.22 -9.29
CA VAL A 77 -6.57 15.25 -8.85
C VAL A 77 -6.38 14.46 -7.57
N TYR A 78 -7.27 14.62 -6.59
CA TYR A 78 -7.20 13.90 -5.32
C TYR A 78 -7.29 12.39 -5.52
N HIS A 79 -8.29 11.91 -6.28
CA HIS A 79 -8.46 10.48 -6.52
C HIS A 79 -7.37 9.91 -7.41
N ARG A 80 -6.80 10.69 -8.33
CA ARG A 80 -5.59 10.30 -9.08
C ARG A 80 -4.41 10.08 -8.14
N LYS A 81 -4.12 11.02 -7.23
CA LYS A 81 -3.03 10.86 -6.25
C LYS A 81 -3.27 9.69 -5.30
N LEU A 82 -4.52 9.49 -4.89
CA LEU A 82 -4.91 8.31 -4.09
C LEU A 82 -4.65 7.01 -4.86
N ALA A 83 -4.99 6.95 -6.15
CA ALA A 83 -4.73 5.81 -7.01
C ALA A 83 -3.23 5.58 -7.24
N GLU A 84 -2.45 6.63 -7.48
CA GLU A 84 -0.97 6.58 -7.59
C GLU A 84 -0.32 6.08 -6.30
N GLN A 85 -0.86 6.45 -5.14
CA GLN A 85 -0.41 5.92 -3.86
C GLN A 85 -0.82 4.44 -3.70
N ALA A 86 -2.05 4.11 -4.08
CA ALA A 86 -2.59 2.76 -3.96
C ALA A 86 -1.89 1.75 -4.89
N SER A 87 -1.39 2.17 -6.04
CA SER A 87 -0.64 1.30 -6.96
C SER A 87 0.67 0.78 -6.37
N LEU A 88 1.17 1.37 -5.28
CA LEU A 88 2.32 0.83 -4.54
C LEU A 88 1.98 -0.42 -3.74
N TYR A 89 0.73 -0.63 -3.30
CA TYR A 89 0.39 -1.76 -2.42
C TYR A 89 0.73 -3.13 -3.04
N PRO A 90 0.40 -3.42 -4.31
CA PRO A 90 0.80 -4.68 -4.94
C PRO A 90 2.33 -4.84 -5.00
N ILE A 91 3.06 -3.78 -5.36
CA ILE A 91 4.53 -3.81 -5.44
C ILE A 91 5.14 -4.15 -4.08
N LEU A 92 4.71 -3.42 -3.04
CA LEU A 92 5.19 -3.62 -1.68
C LEU A 92 4.79 -5.01 -1.15
N HIS A 93 3.59 -5.48 -1.46
CA HIS A 93 3.13 -6.81 -1.04
C HIS A 93 3.94 -7.94 -1.69
N ILE A 94 4.22 -7.84 -3.00
CA ILE A 94 5.10 -8.78 -3.71
C ILE A 94 6.49 -8.76 -3.11
N PHE A 95 7.05 -7.56 -2.88
CA PHE A 95 8.36 -7.38 -2.24
C PHE A 95 8.45 -8.05 -0.87
N GLU A 96 7.50 -7.75 0.03
CA GLU A 96 7.47 -8.33 1.37
C GLU A 96 7.34 -9.86 1.31
N SER A 97 6.41 -10.37 0.48
CA SER A 97 6.14 -11.80 0.39
C SER A 97 7.33 -12.57 -0.18
N ALA A 98 7.96 -12.05 -1.23
CA ALA A 98 9.12 -12.66 -1.87
C ALA A 98 10.30 -12.74 -0.91
N TYR A 99 10.65 -11.63 -0.23
CA TYR A 99 11.78 -11.62 0.69
C TYR A 99 11.56 -12.47 1.95
N ARG A 100 10.33 -12.48 2.51
CA ARG A 100 10.03 -13.37 3.65
C ARG A 100 10.18 -14.84 3.26
N THR A 101 9.67 -15.21 2.10
CA THR A 101 9.71 -16.59 1.60
C THR A 101 11.14 -17.00 1.24
N LYS A 102 11.89 -16.15 0.52
CA LYS A 102 13.27 -16.43 0.15
C LYS A 102 14.20 -16.49 1.36
N LEU A 103 14.01 -15.60 2.34
CA LEU A 103 14.76 -15.64 3.60
C LEU A 103 14.45 -16.90 4.40
N ALA A 104 13.19 -17.34 4.48
CA ALA A 104 12.84 -18.60 5.13
C ALA A 104 13.63 -19.76 4.50
N PHE A 105 13.58 -19.87 3.16
CA PHE A 105 14.31 -20.88 2.42
C PHE A 105 15.83 -20.82 2.70
N TRP A 106 16.44 -19.63 2.68
CA TRP A 106 17.88 -19.51 2.96
C TRP A 106 18.25 -19.90 4.39
N MET A 107 17.42 -19.57 5.37
CA MET A 107 17.66 -19.92 6.77
C MET A 107 17.49 -21.42 7.00
N GLU A 108 16.47 -22.04 6.39
CA GLU A 108 16.24 -23.48 6.46
C GLU A 108 17.35 -24.27 5.77
N GLU A 109 17.86 -23.80 4.64
CA GLU A 109 19.01 -24.38 3.95
C GLU A 109 20.29 -24.23 4.78
N GLN A 110 20.54 -23.02 5.31
CA GLN A 110 21.74 -22.72 6.10
C GLN A 110 21.79 -23.57 7.37
N PHE A 111 20.68 -23.64 8.12
CA PHE A 111 20.62 -24.34 9.41
C PHE A 111 20.14 -25.79 9.28
N ARG A 112 19.73 -26.23 8.09
CA ARG A 112 19.22 -27.58 7.80
C ARG A 112 18.05 -27.99 8.70
N THR A 113 17.20 -27.02 9.05
CA THR A 113 16.02 -27.23 9.89
C THR A 113 14.96 -26.17 9.60
N MET A 114 13.69 -26.60 9.55
CA MET A 114 12.54 -25.70 9.43
C MET A 114 12.26 -24.89 10.70
N ARG A 115 12.90 -25.24 11.82
CA ARG A 115 12.68 -24.62 13.14
C ARG A 115 13.97 -24.01 13.69
N TRP A 116 14.69 -23.26 12.86
CA TRP A 116 15.98 -22.64 13.22
C TRP A 116 15.87 -21.67 14.41
N TRP A 117 14.70 -21.09 14.64
CA TRP A 117 14.43 -20.16 15.75
C TRP A 117 14.14 -20.87 17.08
N LEU A 118 13.78 -22.16 17.07
CA LEU A 118 13.26 -22.88 18.25
C LEU A 118 14.23 -22.93 19.44
N PRO A 119 15.55 -23.14 19.26
CA PRO A 119 16.51 -23.07 20.38
C PRO A 119 16.50 -21.72 21.08
N HIS A 120 16.32 -20.63 20.32
CA HIS A 120 16.25 -19.28 20.89
C HIS A 120 14.94 -19.03 21.63
N LEU A 121 13.79 -19.56 21.16
CA LEU A 121 12.54 -19.46 21.92
C LEU A 121 12.64 -20.23 23.24
N ALA A 122 13.22 -21.43 23.22
CA ALA A 122 13.42 -22.23 24.43
C ALA A 122 14.29 -21.47 25.45
N ARG A 123 15.42 -20.91 25.00
CA ARG A 123 16.30 -20.06 25.80
C ARG A 123 15.57 -18.86 26.39
N LEU A 124 14.82 -18.11 25.58
CA LEU A 124 14.11 -16.91 26.03
C LEU A 124 13.05 -17.25 27.10
N ARG A 125 12.34 -18.37 26.94
CA ARG A 125 11.38 -18.86 27.94
C ARG A 125 12.05 -19.33 29.23
N GLU A 126 13.22 -19.95 29.13
CA GLU A 126 14.01 -20.31 30.30
C GLU A 126 14.49 -19.06 31.05
N LEU A 127 14.98 -18.05 30.32
CA LEU A 127 15.39 -16.77 30.88
C LEU A 127 14.23 -16.05 31.58
N ASP A 128 13.02 -16.06 31.00
CA ASP A 128 11.82 -15.47 31.60
C ASP A 128 11.42 -16.20 32.90
N LYS A 129 11.49 -17.54 32.92
CA LYS A 129 11.10 -18.36 34.08
C LYS A 129 12.14 -18.37 35.20
N LEU A 130 13.42 -18.46 34.87
CA LEU A 130 14.51 -18.74 35.80
C LEU A 130 15.46 -17.56 36.02
N GLY A 131 15.33 -16.47 35.24
CA GLY A 131 16.24 -15.33 35.28
C GLY A 131 17.64 -15.61 34.73
N ARG A 132 17.90 -16.84 34.23
CA ARG A 132 19.16 -17.27 33.62
C ARG A 132 18.91 -18.30 32.53
N ALA A 133 19.70 -18.24 31.46
CA ALA A 133 19.72 -19.25 30.40
C ALA A 133 21.06 -19.18 29.66
N GLU A 134 21.58 -20.33 29.25
CA GLU A 134 22.80 -20.41 28.44
C GLU A 134 22.61 -19.75 27.08
N GLN A 135 23.68 -19.26 26.46
CA GLN A 135 23.60 -18.70 25.11
C GLN A 135 23.44 -19.82 24.08
N VAL A 136 22.67 -19.56 23.02
CA VAL A 136 22.63 -20.47 21.88
C VAL A 136 23.87 -20.21 21.03
N GLU A 137 24.80 -21.15 21.03
CA GLU A 137 26.05 -21.06 20.25
C GLU A 137 25.94 -21.68 18.85
N SER A 138 24.93 -22.54 18.64
CA SER A 138 24.69 -23.19 17.35
C SER A 138 23.22 -23.50 17.13
N ILE A 139 22.81 -23.54 15.87
CA ILE A 139 21.50 -24.04 15.45
C ILE A 139 21.75 -25.31 14.64
N ASN A 140 21.20 -26.44 15.09
CA ASN A 140 21.38 -27.74 14.44
C ASN A 140 22.87 -28.06 14.15
N LYS A 141 23.73 -27.84 15.16
CA LYS A 141 25.20 -28.03 15.10
C LYS A 141 25.95 -27.06 14.18
N ILE A 142 25.28 -26.06 13.61
CA ILE A 142 25.91 -25.03 12.78
C ILE A 142 26.16 -23.81 13.68
N PRO A 143 27.43 -23.42 13.88
CA PRO A 143 27.78 -22.29 14.74
C PRO A 143 27.12 -21.00 14.26
N ILE A 144 26.72 -20.17 15.21
CA ILE A 144 26.17 -18.84 14.92
C ILE A 144 26.97 -17.74 15.61
N THR A 145 26.93 -16.54 15.04
CA THR A 145 27.48 -15.36 15.70
C THR A 145 26.52 -14.89 16.80
N HIS A 146 27.05 -14.17 17.79
CA HIS A 146 26.22 -13.52 18.80
C HIS A 146 25.21 -12.54 18.17
N GLY A 147 25.60 -11.86 17.07
CA GLY A 147 24.72 -10.98 16.32
C GLY A 147 23.50 -11.70 15.73
N THR A 148 23.74 -12.88 15.12
CA THR A 148 22.67 -13.76 14.62
C THR A 148 21.69 -14.12 15.74
N GLY A 149 22.20 -14.61 16.87
CA GLY A 149 21.34 -15.01 17.99
C GLY A 149 20.50 -13.86 18.52
N ARG A 150 21.10 -12.67 18.67
CA ARG A 150 20.39 -11.46 19.09
C ARG A 150 19.24 -11.07 18.16
N VAL A 151 19.46 -11.10 16.84
CA VAL A 151 18.42 -10.73 15.87
C VAL A 151 17.29 -11.74 15.85
N ILE A 152 17.58 -13.04 15.96
CA ILE A 152 16.56 -14.09 16.09
C ILE A 152 15.73 -13.88 17.36
N GLU A 153 16.37 -13.56 18.49
CA GLU A 153 15.67 -13.30 19.75
C GLU A 153 14.78 -12.05 19.70
N ASN A 154 15.25 -10.97 19.05
CA ASN A 154 14.45 -9.77 18.84
C ASN A 154 13.23 -10.06 17.96
N LEU A 155 13.40 -10.85 16.90
CA LEU A 155 12.30 -11.29 16.05
C LEU A 155 11.26 -12.06 16.88
N ILE A 156 11.70 -13.04 17.67
CA ILE A 156 10.81 -13.85 18.51
C ILE A 156 10.00 -12.94 19.45
N LYS A 157 10.65 -12.01 20.15
CA LYS A 157 9.96 -11.05 21.03
C LYS A 157 8.97 -10.17 20.28
N ASN A 158 9.30 -9.76 19.05
CA ASN A 158 8.38 -8.97 18.21
C ASN A 158 7.11 -9.75 17.82
N VAL A 159 7.19 -11.08 17.69
CA VAL A 159 6.06 -11.95 17.33
C VAL A 159 5.28 -12.42 18.56
N GLU A 160 5.95 -13.02 19.52
CA GLU A 160 5.36 -13.57 20.75
C GLU A 160 5.00 -12.50 21.79
N GLY A 161 5.59 -11.31 21.70
CA GLY A 161 5.53 -10.29 22.75
C GLY A 161 6.54 -10.57 23.87
N ASP A 162 6.74 -9.57 24.73
CA ASP A 162 7.80 -9.58 25.75
C ASP A 162 7.64 -10.70 26.79
N ARG A 163 6.42 -11.20 27.01
CA ARG A 163 6.10 -12.26 27.98
C ARG A 163 6.14 -13.68 27.43
N LEU A 164 6.29 -13.83 26.10
CA LEU A 164 6.44 -15.14 25.44
C LEU A 164 5.31 -16.16 25.72
N ASP A 165 4.13 -15.67 26.08
CA ASP A 165 2.99 -16.44 26.59
C ASP A 165 1.88 -16.66 25.55
N ARG A 166 2.03 -16.12 24.34
CA ARG A 166 1.01 -16.25 23.28
C ARG A 166 1.02 -17.61 22.60
N GLY A 167 2.16 -18.29 22.57
CA GLY A 167 2.31 -19.63 21.97
C GLY A 167 2.13 -19.63 20.45
N ILE A 168 2.30 -18.48 19.80
CA ILE A 168 2.10 -18.31 18.35
C ILE A 168 3.10 -19.15 17.56
N LEU A 169 4.31 -19.29 18.08
CA LEU A 169 5.42 -19.96 17.42
C LEU A 169 5.53 -21.44 17.73
N ASP A 170 4.82 -21.98 18.74
CA ASP A 170 5.06 -23.34 19.28
C ASP A 170 5.14 -24.46 18.22
N ASN A 171 4.36 -24.33 17.15
CA ASN A 171 4.35 -25.28 16.04
C ASN A 171 4.79 -24.69 14.69
N ALA A 172 5.21 -23.42 14.67
CA ALA A 172 5.50 -22.68 13.46
C ALA A 172 6.76 -23.19 12.72
N THR A 173 6.70 -23.15 11.40
CA THR A 173 7.85 -23.27 10.49
C THR A 173 8.56 -21.93 10.34
N GLY A 174 9.77 -21.93 9.77
CA GLY A 174 10.52 -20.71 9.47
C GLY A 174 9.73 -19.75 8.57
N HIS A 175 8.99 -20.29 7.60
CA HIS A 175 8.06 -19.53 6.77
C HIS A 175 6.97 -18.81 7.60
N GLU A 176 6.31 -19.53 8.51
CA GLU A 176 5.25 -18.96 9.35
C GLU A 176 5.80 -17.90 10.31
N VAL A 177 6.98 -18.13 10.89
CA VAL A 177 7.66 -17.13 11.74
C VAL A 177 7.95 -15.85 10.95
N LEU A 178 8.51 -15.98 9.75
CA LEU A 178 8.82 -14.83 8.91
C LEU A 178 7.58 -14.19 8.31
N SER A 179 6.44 -14.87 8.21
CA SER A 179 5.17 -14.24 7.80
C SER A 179 4.65 -13.25 8.85
N LEU A 180 4.99 -13.47 10.12
CA LEU A 180 4.57 -12.65 11.27
C LEU A 180 5.58 -11.55 11.64
N ALA A 181 6.83 -11.69 11.19
CA ALA A 181 7.90 -10.75 11.50
C ALA A 181 7.65 -9.35 10.92
N LYS A 182 8.27 -8.31 11.47
CA LYS A 182 8.29 -6.98 10.83
C LYS A 182 9.29 -6.98 9.68
N MET A 183 9.14 -6.08 8.70
CA MET A 183 10.13 -5.96 7.63
C MET A 183 11.50 -5.49 8.12
N SER A 184 11.59 -4.83 9.27
CA SER A 184 12.87 -4.54 9.93
C SER A 184 13.56 -5.81 10.42
N ASP A 185 12.82 -6.79 10.95
CA ASP A 185 13.39 -8.06 11.40
C ASP A 185 13.94 -8.86 10.21
N VAL A 186 13.23 -8.81 9.07
CA VAL A 186 13.70 -9.40 7.79
C VAL A 186 14.99 -8.73 7.31
N GLU A 187 15.05 -7.39 7.33
CA GLU A 187 16.26 -6.63 6.97
C GLU A 187 17.45 -6.99 7.88
N GLU A 188 17.23 -7.01 9.19
CA GLU A 188 18.26 -7.31 10.19
C GLU A 188 18.77 -8.74 10.07
N LEU A 189 17.88 -9.72 9.83
CA LEU A 189 18.30 -11.11 9.60
C LEU A 189 19.13 -11.26 8.35
N ILE A 190 18.74 -10.61 7.24
CA ILE A 190 19.52 -10.65 6.00
C ILE A 190 20.90 -10.02 6.23
N HIS A 191 20.96 -8.91 6.96
CA HIS A 191 22.20 -8.23 7.29
C HIS A 191 23.14 -9.12 8.13
N GLU A 192 22.66 -9.70 9.23
CA GLU A 192 23.49 -10.59 10.06
C GLU A 192 23.92 -11.86 9.31
N GLN A 193 23.15 -12.30 8.32
CA GLN A 193 23.48 -13.45 7.46
C GLN A 193 24.11 -13.06 6.12
N TRP A 194 24.57 -11.81 5.96
CA TRP A 194 25.00 -11.30 4.67
C TRP A 194 26.12 -12.13 4.04
N ALA A 195 27.10 -12.58 4.82
CA ALA A 195 28.20 -13.41 4.33
C ALA A 195 27.73 -14.71 3.66
N VAL A 196 26.64 -15.30 4.16
CA VAL A 196 26.03 -16.51 3.59
C VAL A 196 25.13 -16.16 2.41
N ILE A 197 24.28 -15.14 2.57
CA ILE A 197 23.29 -14.75 1.57
C ILE A 197 23.95 -14.19 0.32
N LYS A 198 25.03 -13.41 0.45
CA LYS A 198 25.71 -12.78 -0.68
C LYS A 198 26.20 -13.80 -1.71
N GLY A 199 26.64 -14.99 -1.27
CA GLY A 199 27.05 -16.07 -2.17
C GLY A 199 25.90 -16.64 -3.03
N LYS A 200 24.65 -16.36 -2.67
CA LYS A 200 23.44 -16.79 -3.38
C LYS A 200 22.83 -15.69 -4.25
N LEU A 201 23.36 -14.48 -4.18
CA LEU A 201 22.89 -13.33 -4.95
C LEU A 201 23.85 -13.01 -6.10
N PRO A 202 23.35 -12.43 -7.19
CA PRO A 202 24.21 -11.83 -8.21
C PRO A 202 25.27 -10.88 -7.63
N SER A 203 26.44 -10.81 -8.25
CA SER A 203 27.52 -9.91 -7.82
C SER A 203 27.26 -8.45 -8.20
N VAL A 204 26.41 -8.21 -9.19
CA VAL A 204 26.07 -6.91 -9.76
C VAL A 204 24.56 -6.72 -9.81
N LEU A 205 24.13 -5.46 -9.78
CA LEU A 205 22.75 -5.04 -10.03
C LEU A 205 22.46 -5.00 -11.54
N LEU A 206 21.17 -4.85 -11.91
CA LEU A 206 20.73 -4.68 -13.30
C LEU A 206 21.45 -3.56 -14.05
N ASN A 207 21.83 -2.49 -13.36
CA ASN A 207 22.55 -1.36 -13.95
C ASN A 207 24.08 -1.57 -14.04
N GLY A 208 24.59 -2.77 -13.72
CA GLY A 208 26.00 -3.13 -13.73
C GLY A 208 26.79 -2.70 -12.50
N SER A 209 26.19 -2.00 -11.53
CA SER A 209 26.88 -1.58 -10.32
C SER A 209 27.17 -2.77 -9.40
N PRO A 210 28.30 -2.81 -8.68
CA PRO A 210 28.57 -3.84 -7.68
C PRO A 210 27.49 -3.88 -6.60
N LEU A 211 27.10 -5.10 -6.21
CA LEU A 211 26.24 -5.32 -5.07
C LEU A 211 27.11 -5.63 -3.84
N ASP A 212 27.18 -4.70 -2.92
CA ASP A 212 27.70 -4.91 -1.58
C ASP A 212 26.60 -4.79 -0.51
N GLU A 213 26.97 -5.05 0.73
CA GLU A 213 26.06 -5.04 1.88
C GLU A 213 25.42 -3.67 2.11
N ALA A 214 26.21 -2.60 1.99
CA ALA A 214 25.75 -1.24 2.26
C ALA A 214 24.75 -0.79 1.19
N VAL A 215 25.02 -1.13 -0.07
CA VAL A 215 24.12 -0.90 -1.21
C VAL A 215 22.81 -1.66 -1.02
N PHE A 216 22.88 -2.96 -0.70
CA PHE A 216 21.69 -3.78 -0.45
C PHE A 216 20.85 -3.18 0.68
N LYS A 217 21.47 -2.93 1.84
CA LYS A 217 20.81 -2.40 3.04
C LYS A 217 20.19 -1.03 2.78
N GLY A 218 20.90 -0.14 2.09
CA GLY A 218 20.39 1.18 1.72
C GLY A 218 19.14 1.11 0.84
N LYS A 219 19.14 0.23 -0.18
CA LYS A 219 17.99 0.00 -1.06
C LYS A 219 16.82 -0.65 -0.31
N PHE A 220 17.09 -1.68 0.48
CA PHE A 220 16.06 -2.41 1.24
C PHE A 220 15.37 -1.48 2.25
N LYS A 221 16.16 -0.70 3.01
CA LYS A 221 15.67 0.33 3.93
C LYS A 221 14.76 1.33 3.23
N ARG A 222 15.14 1.80 2.03
CA ARG A 222 14.35 2.75 1.25
C ARG A 222 12.96 2.20 0.87
N VAL A 223 12.89 0.94 0.43
CA VAL A 223 11.61 0.27 0.15
C VAL A 223 10.79 0.08 1.44
N ARG A 224 11.43 -0.33 2.54
CA ARG A 224 10.76 -0.47 3.86
C ARG A 224 10.23 0.85 4.41
N GLU A 225 10.93 1.96 4.22
CA GLU A 225 10.47 3.28 4.65
C GLU A 225 9.25 3.74 3.82
N ALA A 226 9.31 3.57 2.50
CA ALA A 226 8.17 3.84 1.62
C ALA A 226 6.96 2.96 1.97
N ARG A 227 7.21 1.68 2.29
CA ARG A 227 6.20 0.76 2.83
C ARG A 227 5.54 1.35 4.08
N ASN A 228 6.34 1.70 5.08
CA ASN A 228 5.80 2.25 6.33
C ASN A 228 5.00 3.53 6.09
N GLN A 229 5.45 4.42 5.20
CA GLN A 229 4.68 5.59 4.81
C GLN A 229 3.33 5.22 4.21
N ALA A 230 3.31 4.32 3.22
CA ALA A 230 2.07 3.88 2.56
C ALA A 230 1.06 3.30 3.56
N TYR A 231 1.47 2.35 4.40
CA TYR A 231 0.60 1.70 5.39
C TYR A 231 0.17 2.61 6.55
N HIS A 232 0.84 3.75 6.77
CA HIS A 232 0.45 4.77 7.76
C HIS A 232 -0.28 5.96 7.13
N HIS A 233 -0.82 5.81 5.91
CA HIS A 233 -1.53 6.85 5.19
C HIS A 233 -0.71 8.14 5.00
N ARG A 234 0.62 8.03 4.90
CA ARG A 234 1.52 9.14 4.54
C ARG A 234 1.84 9.06 3.06
N GLU A 235 1.98 10.21 2.41
CA GLU A 235 2.38 10.23 1.01
C GLU A 235 3.77 9.61 0.83
N VAL A 236 3.90 8.73 -0.17
CA VAL A 236 5.21 8.25 -0.63
C VAL A 236 5.68 9.14 -1.78
N VAL A 237 6.76 9.88 -1.54
CA VAL A 237 7.40 10.71 -2.57
C VAL A 237 8.24 9.82 -3.51
N LYS A 238 8.40 10.22 -4.78
CA LYS A 238 9.23 9.52 -5.78
C LYS A 238 8.83 8.05 -6.00
N ARG A 239 7.52 7.78 -6.10
CA ARG A 239 6.93 6.43 -6.24
C ARG A 239 7.59 5.57 -7.32
N ASN A 240 7.88 6.14 -8.49
CA ASN A 240 8.55 5.44 -9.58
C ASN A 240 9.98 5.02 -9.22
N GLU A 241 10.73 5.86 -8.49
CA GLU A 241 12.06 5.49 -8.01
C GLU A 241 11.97 4.36 -6.97
N ILE A 242 10.95 4.37 -6.10
CA ILE A 242 10.71 3.29 -5.14
C ILE A 242 10.37 1.97 -5.86
N ALA A 243 9.50 2.02 -6.86
CA ALA A 243 9.17 0.86 -7.68
C ALA A 243 10.42 0.29 -8.38
N GLY A 244 11.27 1.15 -8.96
CA GLY A 244 12.53 0.74 -9.58
C GLY A 244 13.51 0.10 -8.59
N VAL A 245 13.63 0.64 -7.37
CA VAL A 245 14.47 0.03 -6.32
C VAL A 245 13.90 -1.32 -5.86
N ALA A 246 12.58 -1.46 -5.78
CA ALA A 246 11.92 -2.72 -5.45
C ALA A 246 12.14 -3.78 -6.55
N GLU A 247 12.02 -3.40 -7.83
CA GLU A 247 12.31 -4.26 -8.99
C GLU A 247 13.76 -4.77 -8.94
N GLU A 248 14.74 -3.87 -8.78
CA GLU A 248 16.16 -4.26 -8.70
C GLU A 248 16.44 -5.26 -7.57
N LEU A 249 15.79 -5.10 -6.41
CA LEU A 249 15.94 -6.01 -5.28
C LEU A 249 15.25 -7.35 -5.52
N LEU A 250 14.05 -7.34 -6.11
CA LEU A 250 13.31 -8.55 -6.46
C LEU A 250 14.03 -9.37 -7.53
N ASP A 251 14.66 -8.71 -8.50
CA ASP A 251 15.49 -9.35 -9.53
C ASP A 251 16.65 -10.15 -8.91
N LEU A 252 17.29 -9.65 -7.84
CA LEU A 252 18.35 -10.37 -7.12
C LEU A 252 17.90 -11.73 -6.55
N ILE A 253 16.59 -11.93 -6.36
CA ILE A 253 16.01 -13.17 -5.83
C ILE A 253 15.17 -13.92 -6.85
N ASP A 254 15.37 -13.63 -8.14
CA ASP A 254 14.73 -14.26 -9.30
C ASP A 254 13.22 -13.95 -9.41
N VAL A 255 12.80 -12.77 -8.95
CA VAL A 255 11.41 -12.29 -9.06
C VAL A 255 11.35 -11.09 -9.99
N HIS A 256 10.77 -11.27 -11.17
CA HIS A 256 10.51 -10.17 -12.10
C HIS A 256 9.18 -9.50 -11.75
N LEU A 257 9.24 -8.28 -11.21
CA LEU A 257 8.08 -7.60 -10.63
C LEU A 257 7.07 -7.18 -11.71
N CYS A 258 7.53 -6.75 -12.89
CA CYS A 258 6.65 -6.44 -14.01
C CYS A 258 5.75 -7.63 -14.38
N SER A 259 6.33 -8.83 -14.57
CA SER A 259 5.53 -10.03 -14.87
C SER A 259 4.59 -10.41 -13.72
N ALA A 260 5.03 -10.27 -12.47
CA ALA A 260 4.18 -10.55 -11.32
C ALA A 260 2.94 -9.62 -11.29
N LEU A 261 3.12 -8.33 -11.59
CA LEU A 261 2.03 -7.36 -11.69
C LEU A 261 1.10 -7.68 -12.87
N ASP A 262 1.65 -8.05 -14.02
CA ASP A 262 0.85 -8.47 -15.18
C ASP A 262 -0.02 -9.68 -14.85
N PHE A 263 0.53 -10.70 -14.17
CA PHE A 263 -0.26 -11.86 -13.75
C PHE A 263 -1.37 -11.49 -12.76
N VAL A 264 -1.12 -10.57 -11.83
CA VAL A 264 -2.15 -10.05 -10.92
C VAL A 264 -3.25 -9.32 -11.68
N ALA A 265 -2.90 -8.51 -12.68
CA ALA A 265 -3.87 -7.79 -13.51
C ALA A 265 -4.72 -8.75 -14.37
N HIS A 266 -4.08 -9.77 -14.96
CA HIS A 266 -4.74 -10.80 -15.79
C HIS A 266 -5.65 -11.73 -14.98
N ALA A 267 -5.34 -11.99 -13.72
CA ALA A 267 -6.19 -12.82 -12.86
C ALA A 267 -7.63 -12.29 -12.76
N GLY A 268 -7.85 -11.00 -13.03
CA GLY A 268 -9.19 -10.46 -13.22
C GLY A 268 -10.08 -10.61 -11.98
N VAL A 269 -9.49 -10.47 -10.80
CA VAL A 269 -10.20 -10.60 -9.53
C VAL A 269 -11.31 -9.55 -9.48
N LYS A 270 -12.56 -10.01 -9.40
CA LYS A 270 -13.72 -9.12 -9.25
C LYS A 270 -13.60 -8.38 -7.93
N GLY A 271 -13.70 -7.05 -8.00
CA GLY A 271 -13.70 -6.22 -6.80
C GLY A 271 -14.86 -6.60 -5.85
N PRO A 272 -14.71 -6.32 -4.54
CA PRO A 272 -15.79 -6.54 -3.59
C PRO A 272 -17.03 -5.75 -4.01
N LYS A 273 -18.19 -6.40 -4.03
CA LYS A 273 -19.47 -5.73 -4.32
C LYS A 273 -19.83 -4.81 -3.16
N SER A 274 -20.08 -3.54 -3.44
CA SER A 274 -20.64 -2.64 -2.43
C SER A 274 -22.08 -3.05 -2.12
N MET A 275 -22.35 -3.37 -0.85
CA MET A 275 -23.70 -3.61 -0.35
C MET A 275 -24.41 -2.29 0.04
N VAL A 276 -23.66 -1.19 0.12
CA VAL A 276 -24.18 0.12 0.54
C VAL A 276 -24.52 0.94 -0.70
N GLN A 277 -25.79 1.31 -0.84
CA GLN A 277 -26.23 2.25 -1.87
C GLN A 277 -25.74 3.67 -1.57
N ARG A 278 -25.43 4.43 -2.62
CA ARG A 278 -25.02 5.83 -2.47
C ARG A 278 -26.16 6.64 -1.84
N ALA A 279 -25.87 7.39 -0.80
CA ALA A 279 -26.81 8.29 -0.14
C ALA A 279 -26.26 9.71 -0.06
N ALA A 280 -27.12 10.71 0.14
CA ALA A 280 -26.73 12.12 0.21
C ALA A 280 -25.69 12.45 1.30
N ARG A 281 -25.61 11.61 2.34
CA ARG A 281 -24.61 11.73 3.42
C ARG A 281 -23.19 11.32 2.99
N HIS A 282 -23.02 10.65 1.85
CA HIS A 282 -21.70 10.21 1.40
C HIS A 282 -20.90 11.38 0.84
N ILE A 283 -19.68 11.51 1.33
CA ILE A 283 -18.76 12.59 0.98
C ILE A 283 -18.30 12.42 -0.49
N SER A 284 -18.54 13.43 -1.33
CA SER A 284 -18.07 13.49 -2.73
C SER A 284 -17.84 14.94 -3.14
N LEU A 285 -16.87 15.16 -4.04
CA LEU A 285 -16.60 16.44 -4.69
C LEU A 285 -17.18 16.54 -6.11
N ALA A 286 -17.66 15.41 -6.65
CA ALA A 286 -18.30 15.34 -7.96
C ALA A 286 -19.78 15.00 -7.80
N ASP A 287 -20.61 15.83 -8.43
CA ASP A 287 -22.05 15.63 -8.54
C ASP A 287 -22.38 14.77 -9.76
N GLY A 288 -23.40 13.92 -9.60
CA GLY A 288 -23.97 13.12 -10.68
C GLY A 288 -23.21 11.82 -10.96
N LEU A 289 -23.93 10.70 -10.86
CA LEU A 289 -23.59 9.53 -11.68
C LEU A 289 -24.53 9.60 -12.88
N THR A 290 -23.97 9.50 -14.08
CA THR A 290 -24.76 9.37 -15.29
C THR A 290 -24.88 7.89 -15.64
N GLN A 291 -25.99 7.51 -16.24
CA GLN A 291 -26.21 6.15 -16.70
C GLN A 291 -25.53 5.95 -18.05
N PHE A 292 -24.73 4.89 -18.14
CA PHE A 292 -24.06 4.45 -19.36
C PHE A 292 -24.50 3.04 -19.67
N GLU A 293 -24.67 2.78 -20.96
CA GLU A 293 -24.74 1.43 -21.51
C GLU A 293 -23.36 1.07 -22.06
N VAL A 294 -22.83 -0.09 -21.65
CA VAL A 294 -21.52 -0.57 -22.05
C VAL A 294 -21.65 -1.95 -22.66
N ASP A 295 -21.24 -2.08 -23.91
CA ASP A 295 -21.20 -3.33 -24.65
C ASP A 295 -19.76 -3.86 -24.69
N CYS A 296 -19.53 -5.01 -24.07
CA CYS A 296 -18.27 -5.73 -24.11
C CYS A 296 -18.35 -6.85 -25.16
N MET A 297 -17.59 -6.71 -26.25
CA MET A 297 -17.52 -7.70 -27.33
C MET A 297 -16.41 -8.72 -27.03
N HIS A 298 -16.73 -10.00 -27.18
CA HIS A 298 -15.80 -11.10 -26.88
C HIS A 298 -15.59 -11.98 -28.11
N GLU A 299 -14.40 -12.58 -28.22
CA GLU A 299 -14.11 -13.54 -29.28
C GLU A 299 -15.07 -14.75 -29.18
N LYS A 300 -15.76 -15.05 -30.29
CA LYS A 300 -16.66 -16.23 -30.43
C LYS A 300 -17.77 -16.30 -29.36
N ARG A 301 -18.21 -15.16 -28.81
CA ARG A 301 -19.32 -15.06 -27.86
C ARG A 301 -20.17 -13.84 -28.17
N ASP A 302 -21.44 -13.91 -27.76
CA ASP A 302 -22.33 -12.76 -27.86
C ASP A 302 -21.82 -11.59 -27.00
N PRO A 303 -22.06 -10.33 -27.43
CA PRO A 303 -21.72 -9.16 -26.64
C PRO A 303 -22.41 -9.18 -25.27
N THR A 304 -21.67 -8.84 -24.22
CA THR A 304 -22.23 -8.63 -22.89
C THR A 304 -22.61 -7.17 -22.74
N ARG A 305 -23.90 -6.89 -22.56
CA ARG A 305 -24.42 -5.55 -22.32
C ARG A 305 -24.55 -5.28 -20.82
N MET A 306 -24.04 -4.14 -20.37
CA MET A 306 -24.06 -3.70 -18.98
C MET A 306 -24.66 -2.30 -18.89
N GLN A 307 -25.55 -2.09 -17.92
CA GLN A 307 -25.95 -0.75 -17.53
C GLN A 307 -25.28 -0.39 -16.21
N LEU A 308 -24.59 0.74 -16.19
CA LEU A 308 -23.83 1.18 -15.03
C LEU A 308 -23.89 2.69 -14.84
N GLN A 309 -23.77 3.09 -13.59
CA GLN A 309 -23.68 4.49 -13.19
C GLN A 309 -22.20 4.89 -13.06
N ALA A 310 -21.79 5.92 -13.80
CA ALA A 310 -20.41 6.41 -13.83
C ALA A 310 -20.35 7.94 -13.96
N THR A 311 -19.19 8.51 -13.66
CA THR A 311 -18.93 9.96 -13.74
C THR A 311 -18.50 10.42 -15.15
N SER A 312 -18.11 9.48 -16.00
CA SER A 312 -17.68 9.72 -17.39
C SER A 312 -17.68 8.42 -18.19
N GLY A 313 -17.57 8.51 -19.52
CA GLY A 313 -17.42 7.33 -20.37
C GLY A 313 -16.15 6.52 -20.06
N GLY A 314 -15.05 7.17 -19.67
CA GLY A 314 -13.84 6.46 -19.24
C GLY A 314 -14.03 5.68 -17.93
N ASP A 315 -14.71 6.27 -16.95
CA ASP A 315 -15.11 5.60 -15.71
C ASP A 315 -16.07 4.42 -16.00
N ALA A 316 -16.97 4.58 -16.98
CA ALA A 316 -17.85 3.51 -17.44
C ALA A 316 -17.06 2.31 -18.00
N ILE A 317 -16.08 2.56 -18.86
CA ILE A 317 -15.17 1.52 -19.39
C ILE A 317 -14.40 0.85 -18.24
N ALA A 318 -13.80 1.63 -17.34
CA ALA A 318 -13.02 1.07 -16.23
C ALA A 318 -13.87 0.14 -15.34
N ARG A 319 -15.11 0.56 -15.03
CA ARG A 319 -16.06 -0.24 -14.24
C ARG A 319 -16.53 -1.49 -14.97
N SER A 320 -16.79 -1.44 -16.27
CA SER A 320 -17.20 -2.62 -17.04
C SER A 320 -16.07 -3.65 -17.09
N LEU A 321 -14.83 -3.22 -17.36
CA LEU A 321 -13.65 -4.09 -17.33
C LEU A 321 -13.43 -4.71 -15.94
N ALA A 322 -13.62 -3.93 -14.88
CA ALA A 322 -13.49 -4.40 -13.50
C ALA A 322 -14.49 -5.51 -13.14
N ALA A 323 -15.65 -5.56 -13.79
CA ALA A 323 -16.69 -6.56 -13.56
C ALA A 323 -16.47 -7.89 -14.30
N LEU A 324 -15.64 -7.90 -15.36
CA LEU A 324 -15.30 -9.08 -16.14
C LEU A 324 -14.39 -10.03 -15.35
N SER A 325 -14.55 -11.34 -15.58
CA SER A 325 -13.60 -12.35 -15.10
C SER A 325 -12.27 -12.28 -15.88
N GLY A 326 -11.20 -12.90 -15.37
CA GLY A 326 -9.92 -13.00 -16.10
C GLY A 326 -10.10 -13.62 -17.50
N ASP A 327 -10.86 -14.71 -17.58
CA ASP A 327 -11.19 -15.40 -18.85
C ASP A 327 -11.97 -14.54 -19.83
N ASP A 328 -12.87 -13.67 -19.34
CA ASP A 328 -13.63 -12.78 -20.22
C ASP A 328 -12.75 -11.62 -20.69
N ARG A 329 -11.86 -11.09 -19.83
CA ARG A 329 -10.91 -10.03 -20.21
C ARG A 329 -9.95 -10.49 -21.29
N THR A 330 -9.43 -11.72 -21.22
CA THR A 330 -8.50 -12.25 -22.24
C THR A 330 -9.16 -12.46 -23.61
N LYS A 331 -10.48 -12.61 -23.64
CA LYS A 331 -11.27 -12.78 -24.87
C LYS A 331 -11.91 -11.48 -25.36
N LEU A 332 -11.72 -10.37 -24.65
CA LEU A 332 -12.32 -9.09 -24.98
C LEU A 332 -11.68 -8.52 -26.25
N THR A 333 -12.49 -8.21 -27.25
CA THR A 333 -12.02 -7.66 -28.54
C THR A 333 -12.35 -6.19 -28.71
N ALA A 334 -13.45 -5.71 -28.12
CA ALA A 334 -13.84 -4.31 -28.14
C ALA A 334 -14.75 -3.96 -26.95
N VAL A 335 -14.76 -2.66 -26.60
CA VAL A 335 -15.70 -2.08 -25.64
C VAL A 335 -16.35 -0.85 -26.29
N ALA A 336 -17.67 -0.82 -26.34
CA ALA A 336 -18.44 0.34 -26.78
C ALA A 336 -19.19 0.93 -25.58
N VAL A 337 -19.20 2.26 -25.48
CA VAL A 337 -19.91 2.97 -24.41
C VAL A 337 -20.87 3.98 -25.03
N VAL A 338 -22.12 3.91 -24.62
CA VAL A 338 -23.18 4.82 -25.01
C VAL A 338 -23.69 5.55 -23.77
N LEU A 339 -23.75 6.88 -23.86
CA LEU A 339 -24.37 7.70 -22.83
C LEU A 339 -25.90 7.59 -22.97
N ASN A 340 -26.59 7.14 -21.93
CA ASN A 340 -28.04 7.18 -21.91
C ASN A 340 -28.47 8.58 -21.48
N THR A 341 -28.76 9.42 -22.46
CA THR A 341 -29.49 10.68 -22.24
C THR A 341 -30.98 10.34 -22.19
N GLU A 342 -31.53 10.22 -20.98
CA GLU A 342 -32.98 10.30 -20.79
C GLU A 342 -33.49 11.73 -21.05
#